data_AF-A0A8T6AB24-F1
#
_entry.id   AF-A0A8T6AB24-F1
#
_cell.length_a   1.000
_cell.length_b   1.000
_cell.length_c   1.000
_cell.angle_alpha   90.00
_cell.angle_beta   90.00
_cell.angle_gamma   90.00
#
_symmetry.space_group_name_H-M   'P 1'
#
loop_
_entity.id
_entity.type
_entity.pdbx_description
1 polymer ?
#
loop_
_entity_poly.entity_id
_entity_poly.type
_entity_poly.pdbx_seq_one_letter_code
_entity_poly.pdbx_strand_id
1 'polypeptide(L)'
;FHQTDVNGGMSATQLPAPTRDSQRQAAASQFQQRTHAAPVITRDTQRQAAAQRFNEAEHYGSYDDFRDFSRRQPLTQQQKDAARQRYQSASPEQRQAVREKMQTNPQNQQRREAARERIQSATPEQRQVFKEKVQQRPLNQQQRDNARQRIQSASPEQRQVFREKVQESRPQRLNDSNHTVRLNNEQRSAVRERLSERGARRQER
;
A
#
# COMPACT_ATOMS: atom_id res chain seq x y z
N PHE A 1 -71.59 -38.76 -17.12
CA PHE A 1 -70.68 -37.82 -16.46
C PHE A 1 -69.58 -38.62 -15.78
N HIS A 2 -68.35 -38.55 -16.28
CA HIS A 2 -67.21 -39.23 -15.67
C HIS A 2 -66.44 -38.22 -14.80
N GLN A 3 -66.22 -38.56 -13.52
CA GLN A 3 -65.27 -37.85 -12.67
C GLN A 3 -63.87 -38.37 -13.00
N THR A 4 -62.99 -37.47 -13.43
CA THR A 4 -61.56 -37.75 -13.58
C THR A 4 -60.86 -37.48 -12.26
N ASP A 5 -60.47 -38.56 -11.58
CA ASP A 5 -59.53 -38.58 -10.48
C ASP A 5 -58.12 -38.32 -11.04
N VAL A 6 -57.51 -37.18 -10.68
CA VAL A 6 -56.11 -36.88 -11.00
C VAL A 6 -55.26 -37.09 -9.75
N ASN A 7 -54.68 -38.28 -9.65
CA ASN A 7 -53.55 -38.58 -8.78
C ASN A 7 -52.33 -37.74 -9.21
N GLY A 8 -52.11 -36.61 -8.57
CA GLY A 8 -50.96 -35.75 -8.88
C GLY A 8 -50.67 -34.74 -7.77
N GLY A 9 -49.83 -35.12 -6.81
CA GLY A 9 -49.35 -34.20 -5.78
C GLY A 9 -48.06 -34.71 -5.14
N MET A 10 -46.93 -34.35 -5.74
CA MET A 10 -45.60 -34.53 -5.15
C MET A 10 -45.56 -33.84 -3.77
N SER A 11 -45.26 -34.60 -2.71
CA SER A 11 -45.00 -34.05 -1.37
C SER A 11 -43.68 -33.26 -1.39
N ALA A 12 -43.73 -32.00 -1.78
CA ALA A 12 -42.67 -31.05 -1.43
C ALA A 12 -42.87 -30.69 0.04
N THR A 13 -42.08 -31.29 0.93
CA THR A 13 -41.97 -30.87 2.33
C THR A 13 -41.40 -29.45 2.35
N GLN A 14 -42.27 -28.45 2.23
CA GLN A 14 -41.89 -27.05 2.28
C GLN A 14 -41.56 -26.72 3.74
N LEU A 15 -40.28 -26.71 4.07
CA LEU A 15 -39.80 -26.17 5.34
C LEU A 15 -40.35 -24.74 5.47
N PRO A 16 -40.97 -24.38 6.61
CA PRO A 16 -41.53 -23.05 6.77
C PRO A 16 -40.43 -22.01 6.58
N ALA A 17 -40.65 -21.08 5.65
CA ALA A 17 -39.75 -19.95 5.47
C ALA A 17 -39.59 -19.25 6.84
N PRO A 18 -38.37 -18.89 7.25
CA PRO A 18 -38.15 -18.23 8.53
C PRO A 18 -39.06 -17.01 8.58
N THR A 19 -39.97 -17.00 9.56
CA THR A 19 -40.90 -15.89 9.74
C THR A 19 -40.11 -14.60 9.90
N ARG A 20 -40.72 -13.48 9.47
CA ARG A 20 -40.12 -12.15 9.59
C ARG A 20 -39.65 -11.86 11.02
N ASP A 21 -40.35 -12.41 12.01
CA ASP A 21 -40.00 -12.29 13.42
C ASP A 21 -38.77 -13.12 13.81
N SER A 22 -38.62 -14.34 13.30
CA SER A 22 -37.40 -15.14 13.50
C SER A 22 -36.18 -14.48 12.86
N GLN A 23 -36.33 -13.88 11.67
CA GLN A 23 -35.26 -13.07 11.06
C GLN A 23 -34.95 -11.82 11.90
N ARG A 24 -35.97 -11.14 12.43
CA ARG A 24 -35.78 -9.97 13.30
C ARG A 24 -35.08 -10.34 14.60
N GLN A 25 -35.45 -11.44 15.24
CA GLN A 25 -34.78 -11.95 16.44
C GLN A 25 -33.35 -12.37 16.16
N ALA A 26 -33.08 -13.09 15.07
CA ALA A 26 -31.72 -13.46 14.68
C ALA A 26 -30.84 -12.23 14.43
N ALA A 27 -31.37 -11.21 13.74
CA ALA A 27 -30.69 -9.95 13.52
C ALA A 27 -30.43 -9.19 14.83
N ALA A 28 -31.40 -9.17 15.75
CA ALA A 28 -31.24 -8.56 17.07
C ALA A 28 -30.16 -9.26 17.91
N SER A 29 -30.15 -10.59 17.92
CA SER A 29 -29.14 -11.38 18.62
C SER A 29 -27.73 -11.17 18.05
N GLN A 30 -27.58 -11.12 16.72
CA GLN A 30 -26.29 -10.78 16.10
C GLN A 30 -25.84 -9.35 16.41
N PHE A 31 -26.78 -8.40 16.49
CA PHE A 31 -26.48 -7.03 16.88
C PHE A 31 -25.98 -6.96 18.34
N GLN A 32 -26.63 -7.68 19.25
CA GLN A 32 -26.22 -7.78 20.66
C GLN A 32 -24.82 -8.41 20.82
N GLN A 33 -24.52 -9.49 20.09
CA GLN A 33 -23.19 -10.11 20.14
C GLN A 33 -22.08 -9.17 19.65
N ARG A 34 -22.35 -8.36 18.61
CA ARG A 34 -21.40 -7.34 18.14
C ARG A 34 -21.23 -6.20 19.14
N THR A 35 -22.23 -5.89 19.97
CA THR A 35 -22.12 -4.83 21.00
C THR A 35 -21.35 -5.25 22.24
N HIS A 36 -21.23 -6.54 22.56
CA HIS A 36 -20.50 -7.01 23.74
C HIS A 36 -19.05 -7.44 23.45
N ALA A 37 -18.67 -7.61 22.17
CA ALA A 37 -17.33 -8.04 21.78
C ALA A 37 -16.29 -6.90 21.66
N ALA A 38 -16.72 -5.64 21.69
CA ALA A 38 -15.82 -4.48 21.76
C ALA A 38 -15.96 -3.85 23.15
N PRO A 39 -14.86 -3.54 23.86
CA PRO A 39 -14.94 -2.94 25.19
C PRO A 39 -15.79 -1.68 25.10
N VAL A 40 -16.92 -1.67 25.83
CA VAL A 40 -17.95 -0.61 25.86
C VAL A 40 -17.32 0.78 26.01
N ILE A 41 -16.21 0.86 26.76
CA ILE A 41 -15.38 2.05 26.93
C ILE A 41 -14.95 2.67 25.58
N THR A 42 -14.53 1.87 24.60
CA THR A 42 -14.07 2.39 23.31
C THR A 42 -15.18 2.96 22.45
N ARG A 43 -16.39 2.39 22.50
CA ARG A 43 -17.53 2.87 21.72
C ARG A 43 -18.05 4.19 22.27
N ASP A 44 -18.18 4.31 23.58
CA ASP A 44 -18.66 5.54 24.20
C ASP A 44 -17.62 6.65 24.14
N THR A 45 -16.33 6.36 24.31
CA THR A 45 -15.27 7.35 24.03
C THR A 45 -15.29 7.79 22.57
N GLN A 46 -15.49 6.85 21.63
CA GLN A 46 -15.56 7.19 20.21
C GLN A 46 -16.83 7.99 19.88
N ARG A 47 -17.96 7.70 20.52
CA ARG A 47 -19.21 8.45 20.40
C ARG A 47 -19.06 9.86 20.98
N GLN A 48 -18.46 10.01 22.15
CA GLN A 48 -18.18 11.30 22.78
C GLN A 48 -17.22 12.14 21.93
N ALA A 49 -16.13 11.54 21.44
CA ALA A 49 -15.21 12.22 20.53
C ALA A 49 -15.88 12.60 19.21
N ALA A 50 -16.77 11.75 18.65
CA ALA A 50 -17.53 12.09 17.46
C ALA A 50 -18.54 13.22 17.71
N ALA A 51 -19.21 13.23 18.88
CA ALA A 51 -20.13 14.27 19.27
C ALA A 51 -19.43 15.62 19.51
N GLN A 52 -18.26 15.62 20.15
CA GLN A 52 -17.41 16.81 20.28
C GLN A 52 -17.02 17.36 18.90
N ARG A 53 -16.57 16.49 18.00
CA ARG A 53 -16.22 16.87 16.62
C ARG A 53 -17.40 17.41 15.82
N PHE A 54 -18.61 16.92 16.09
CA PHE A 54 -19.83 17.43 15.46
C PHE A 54 -20.18 18.81 16.01
N ASN A 55 -20.07 19.04 17.31
CA ASN A 55 -20.29 20.37 17.90
C ASN A 55 -19.25 21.40 17.42
N GLU A 56 -17.99 21.00 17.22
CA GLU A 56 -16.95 21.85 16.63
C GLU A 56 -17.19 22.10 15.12
N ALA A 57 -17.88 21.18 14.44
CA ALA A 57 -18.24 21.31 13.04
C ALA A 57 -19.24 22.43 12.77
N GLU A 58 -20.11 22.74 13.74
CA GLU A 58 -21.12 23.81 13.66
C GLU A 58 -20.49 25.20 13.47
N HIS A 59 -19.17 25.33 13.67
CA HIS A 59 -18.43 26.57 13.42
C HIS A 59 -17.81 26.67 12.01
N TYR A 60 -17.97 25.65 11.16
CA TYR A 60 -17.47 25.63 9.78
C TYR A 60 -18.64 25.76 8.79
N GLY A 61 -18.72 26.91 8.11
CA GLY A 61 -19.85 27.29 7.27
C GLY A 61 -20.06 26.47 5.99
N SER A 62 -19.10 25.63 5.58
CA SER A 62 -19.18 24.77 4.39
C SER A 62 -18.68 23.35 4.67
N TYR A 63 -19.26 22.36 3.98
CA TYR A 63 -18.84 20.95 4.06
C TYR A 63 -17.37 20.76 3.68
N ASP A 64 -16.86 21.55 2.73
CA ASP A 64 -15.44 21.50 2.33
C ASP A 64 -14.50 21.99 3.44
N ASP A 65 -14.90 23.02 4.20
CA ASP A 65 -14.13 23.53 5.34
C ASP A 65 -14.11 22.53 6.49
N PHE A 66 -15.24 21.89 6.79
CA PHE A 66 -15.30 20.80 7.76
C PHE A 66 -14.45 19.60 7.33
N ARG A 67 -14.42 19.28 6.03
CA ARG A 67 -13.62 18.20 5.48
C ARG A 67 -12.12 18.49 5.56
N ASP A 68 -11.70 19.73 5.33
CA ASP A 68 -10.30 20.14 5.50
C ASP A 68 -9.91 20.18 6.99
N PHE A 69 -10.76 20.72 7.86
CA PHE A 69 -10.60 20.67 9.32
C PHE A 69 -10.39 19.23 9.80
N SER A 70 -11.29 18.33 9.41
CA SER A 70 -11.24 16.91 9.78
C SER A 70 -9.97 16.20 9.30
N ARG A 71 -9.37 16.64 8.18
CA ARG A 71 -8.10 16.10 7.66
C ARG A 71 -6.87 16.61 8.37
N ARG A 72 -6.92 17.86 8.88
CA ARG A 72 -5.79 18.51 9.55
C ARG A 72 -5.74 18.24 11.05
N GLN A 73 -6.80 17.65 11.62
CA GLN A 73 -6.82 17.33 13.03
C GLN A 73 -5.70 16.33 13.41
N PRO A 74 -4.86 16.67 14.40
CA PRO A 74 -3.87 15.74 14.92
C PRO A 74 -4.58 14.54 15.56
N LEU A 75 -4.12 13.33 15.26
CA LEU A 75 -4.63 12.14 15.97
C LEU A 75 -4.39 12.32 17.47
N THR A 76 -5.43 12.03 18.26
CA THR A 76 -5.30 12.05 19.72
C THR A 76 -4.29 10.99 20.15
N GLN A 77 -3.63 11.20 21.28
CA GLN A 77 -2.64 10.24 21.79
C GLN A 77 -3.27 8.85 21.97
N GLN A 78 -4.50 8.80 22.47
CA GLN A 78 -5.28 7.56 22.60
C GLN A 78 -5.51 6.85 21.25
N GLN A 79 -5.76 7.58 20.16
CA GLN A 79 -5.91 6.98 18.82
C GLN A 79 -4.59 6.41 18.30
N LYS A 80 -3.47 7.11 18.54
CA LYS A 80 -2.13 6.62 18.19
C LYS A 80 -1.80 5.35 18.96
N ASP A 81 -2.12 5.31 20.24
CA ASP A 81 -1.86 4.15 21.10
C ASP A 81 -2.78 2.97 20.74
N ALA A 82 -4.05 3.21 20.45
CA ALA A 82 -4.96 2.19 19.94
C ALA A 82 -4.49 1.63 18.59
N ALA A 83 -4.00 2.48 17.68
CA ALA A 83 -3.43 2.03 16.40
C ALA A 83 -2.15 1.21 16.60
N ARG A 84 -1.28 1.60 17.53
CA ARG A 84 -0.07 0.85 17.91
C ARG A 84 -0.44 -0.52 18.49
N GLN A 85 -1.39 -0.58 19.42
CA GLN A 85 -1.86 -1.83 19.99
C GLN A 85 -2.43 -2.76 18.92
N ARG A 86 -3.27 -2.24 18.01
CA ARG A 86 -3.81 -3.01 16.87
C ARG A 86 -2.72 -3.57 15.96
N TYR A 87 -1.67 -2.79 15.70
CA TYR A 87 -0.54 -3.27 14.90
C TYR A 87 0.26 -4.35 15.64
N GLN A 88 0.48 -4.17 16.95
CA GLN A 88 1.21 -5.13 17.79
C GLN A 88 0.43 -6.44 17.95
N SER A 89 -0.88 -6.40 18.10
CA SER A 89 -1.74 -7.59 18.24
C SER A 89 -2.06 -8.29 16.91
N ALA A 90 -1.79 -7.66 15.75
CA ALA A 90 -2.02 -8.26 14.45
C ALA A 90 -1.06 -9.41 14.17
N SER A 91 -1.57 -10.51 13.61
CA SER A 91 -0.75 -11.66 13.22
C SER A 91 0.25 -11.29 12.11
N PRO A 92 1.34 -12.07 11.95
CA PRO A 92 2.26 -11.91 10.83
C PRO A 92 1.55 -11.90 9.46
N GLU A 93 0.57 -12.79 9.23
CA GLU A 93 -0.20 -12.81 7.98
C GLU A 93 -1.05 -11.53 7.81
N GLN A 94 -1.67 -11.03 8.87
CA GLN A 94 -2.46 -9.80 8.79
C GLN A 94 -1.58 -8.58 8.48
N ARG A 95 -0.39 -8.51 9.10
CA ARG A 95 0.59 -7.46 8.80
C ARG A 95 1.07 -7.55 7.36
N GLN A 96 1.31 -8.76 6.87
CA GLN A 96 1.71 -9.00 5.48
C GLN A 96 0.62 -8.61 4.50
N ALA A 97 -0.64 -8.99 4.75
CA ALA A 97 -1.78 -8.61 3.93
C ALA A 97 -2.00 -7.09 3.89
N VAL A 98 -1.83 -6.39 5.01
CA VAL A 98 -1.90 -4.91 5.04
C VAL A 98 -0.74 -4.29 4.25
N ARG A 99 0.47 -4.81 4.40
CA ARG A 99 1.65 -4.35 3.63
C ARG A 99 1.47 -4.58 2.14
N GLU A 100 0.96 -5.75 1.77
CA GLU A 100 0.68 -6.11 0.39
C GLU A 100 -0.40 -5.19 -0.20
N LYS A 101 -1.53 -5.00 0.48
CA LYS A 101 -2.58 -4.06 0.03
C LYS A 101 -2.08 -2.62 -0.15
N MET A 102 -1.17 -2.16 0.71
CA MET A 102 -0.54 -0.84 0.53
C MET A 102 0.39 -0.81 -0.69
N GLN A 103 1.09 -1.91 -0.97
CA GLN A 103 2.04 -2.02 -2.07
C GLN A 103 1.35 -2.26 -3.43
N THR A 104 0.25 -3.02 -3.44
CA THR A 104 -0.53 -3.41 -4.63
C THR A 104 -1.74 -2.52 -4.85
N ASN A 105 -1.81 -1.36 -4.18
CA ASN A 105 -2.89 -0.40 -4.40
C ASN A 105 -2.95 -0.02 -5.89
N PRO A 106 -4.02 -0.38 -6.62
CA PRO A 106 -4.09 -0.24 -8.08
C PRO A 106 -3.90 1.22 -8.52
N GLN A 107 -4.32 2.18 -7.70
CA GLN A 107 -4.12 3.60 -7.99
C GLN A 107 -2.64 4.00 -7.93
N ASN A 108 -1.85 3.41 -7.02
CA ASN A 108 -0.40 3.62 -7.00
C ASN A 108 0.29 2.93 -8.18
N GLN A 109 -0.19 1.74 -8.56
CA GLN A 109 0.33 1.01 -9.72
C GLN A 109 0.11 1.80 -11.01
N GLN A 110 -1.11 2.29 -11.26
CA GLN A 110 -1.43 3.16 -12.39
C GLN A 110 -0.58 4.43 -12.41
N ARG A 111 -0.41 5.10 -11.25
CA ARG A 111 0.45 6.30 -11.17
C ARG A 111 1.91 5.98 -11.50
N ARG A 112 2.39 4.80 -11.10
CA ARG A 112 3.75 4.34 -11.40
C ARG A 112 3.92 3.99 -12.87
N GLU A 113 2.93 3.37 -13.48
CA GLU A 113 2.90 3.04 -14.91
C GLU A 113 2.83 4.31 -15.76
N ALA A 114 1.89 5.22 -15.46
CA ALA A 114 1.80 6.52 -16.13
C ALA A 114 3.10 7.33 -15.99
N ALA A 115 3.76 7.28 -14.82
CA ALA A 115 5.06 7.92 -14.64
C ALA A 115 6.17 7.24 -15.46
N ARG A 116 6.14 5.91 -15.60
CA ARG A 116 7.09 5.17 -16.44
C ARG A 116 6.89 5.48 -17.91
N GLU A 117 5.66 5.47 -18.41
CA GLU A 117 5.33 5.83 -19.78
C GLU A 117 5.76 7.26 -20.10
N ARG A 118 5.46 8.21 -19.20
CA ARG A 118 5.89 9.61 -19.35
C ARG A 118 7.40 9.78 -19.39
N ILE A 119 8.15 8.95 -18.65
CA ILE A 119 9.61 8.96 -18.74
C ILE A 119 10.05 8.31 -20.04
N GLN A 120 9.44 7.20 -20.45
CA GLN A 120 9.80 6.47 -21.67
C GLN A 120 9.59 7.30 -22.93
N SER A 121 8.46 8.00 -23.04
CA SER A 121 8.11 8.88 -24.16
C SER A 121 8.80 10.25 -24.13
N ALA A 122 9.41 10.64 -23.00
CA ALA A 122 10.13 11.90 -22.91
C ALA A 122 11.45 11.88 -23.71
N THR A 123 11.69 12.98 -24.42
CA THR A 123 12.96 13.20 -25.15
C THR A 123 14.15 13.32 -24.19
N PRO A 124 15.39 13.13 -24.67
CA PRO A 124 16.59 13.31 -23.84
C PRO A 124 16.64 14.67 -23.14
N GLU A 125 16.25 15.75 -23.80
CA GLU A 125 16.22 17.10 -23.23
C GLU A 125 15.18 17.21 -22.12
N GLN A 126 13.96 16.68 -22.33
CA GLN A 126 12.91 16.66 -21.32
C GLN A 126 13.30 15.83 -20.09
N ARG A 127 14.04 14.73 -20.31
CA ARG A 127 14.59 13.91 -19.21
C ARG A 127 15.65 14.65 -18.41
N GLN A 128 16.51 15.45 -19.06
CA GLN A 128 17.51 16.26 -18.37
C GLN A 128 16.84 17.35 -17.52
N VAL A 129 15.87 18.09 -18.09
CA VAL A 129 15.10 19.10 -17.34
C VAL A 129 14.35 18.46 -16.17
N PHE A 130 13.78 17.27 -16.35
CA PHE A 130 13.13 16.55 -15.25
C PHE A 130 14.12 16.14 -14.16
N LYS A 131 15.28 15.59 -14.52
CA LYS A 131 16.35 15.26 -13.55
C LYS A 131 16.80 16.49 -12.79
N GLU A 132 17.02 17.60 -13.48
CA GLU A 132 17.44 18.86 -12.87
C GLU A 132 16.38 19.41 -11.91
N LYS A 133 15.11 19.44 -12.32
CA LYS A 133 14.00 19.84 -11.44
C LYS A 133 13.86 18.93 -10.22
N VAL A 134 14.05 17.63 -10.37
CA VAL A 134 14.04 16.70 -9.22
C VAL A 134 15.26 16.90 -8.32
N GLN A 135 16.42 17.20 -8.92
CA GLN A 135 17.68 17.47 -8.22
C GLN A 135 17.61 18.74 -7.38
N GLN A 136 16.96 19.80 -7.89
CA GLN A 136 16.85 21.12 -7.26
C GLN A 136 15.66 21.25 -6.30
N ARG A 137 14.82 20.23 -6.12
CA ARG A 137 13.72 20.28 -5.14
C ARG A 137 14.28 20.42 -3.72
N PRO A 138 13.88 21.44 -2.93
CA PRO A 138 14.39 21.65 -1.56
C PRO A 138 14.22 20.43 -0.65
N LEU A 139 13.09 19.72 -0.80
CA LEU A 139 12.80 18.48 -0.05
C LEU A 139 13.79 17.34 -0.39
N ASN A 140 14.27 17.28 -1.64
CA ASN A 140 15.25 16.28 -2.07
C ASN A 140 16.65 16.63 -1.53
N GLN A 141 16.98 17.93 -1.50
CA GLN A 141 18.22 18.42 -0.92
C GLN A 141 18.28 18.11 0.58
N GLN A 142 17.25 18.47 1.34
CA GLN A 142 17.19 18.19 2.79
C GLN A 142 17.22 16.68 3.09
N GLN A 143 16.55 15.84 2.29
CA GLN A 143 16.63 14.38 2.45
C GLN A 143 18.04 13.85 2.18
N ARG A 144 18.73 14.37 1.16
CA ARG A 144 20.13 14.01 0.89
C ARG A 144 21.05 14.46 1.99
N ASP A 145 20.87 15.66 2.51
CA ASP A 145 21.69 16.21 3.59
C ASP A 145 21.46 15.43 4.88
N ASN A 146 20.22 15.07 5.19
CA ASN A 146 19.91 14.19 6.31
C ASN A 146 20.52 12.80 6.12
N ALA A 147 20.42 12.21 4.92
CA ALA A 147 21.06 10.93 4.61
C ALA A 147 22.59 11.01 4.73
N ARG A 148 23.21 12.11 4.27
CA ARG A 148 24.65 12.37 4.40
C ARG A 148 25.06 12.49 5.86
N GLN A 149 24.33 13.26 6.67
CA GLN A 149 24.57 13.39 8.11
C GLN A 149 24.47 12.02 8.80
N ARG A 150 23.43 11.23 8.49
CA ARG A 150 23.26 9.88 9.04
C ARG A 150 24.40 8.94 8.68
N ILE A 151 24.92 9.03 7.45
CA ILE A 151 26.09 8.24 7.05
C ILE A 151 27.33 8.73 7.80
N GLN A 152 27.55 10.05 7.86
CA GLN A 152 28.69 10.65 8.56
C GLN A 152 28.71 10.28 10.04
N SER A 153 27.56 10.31 10.72
CA SER A 153 27.43 9.96 12.14
C SER A 153 27.36 8.45 12.40
N ALA A 154 27.14 7.61 11.38
CA ALA A 154 27.12 6.16 11.54
C ALA A 154 28.54 5.60 11.68
N SER A 155 28.74 4.68 12.63
CA SER A 155 30.02 4.01 12.84
C SER A 155 30.42 3.16 11.62
N PRO A 156 31.72 2.85 11.44
CA PRO A 156 32.19 1.96 10.39
C PRO A 156 31.47 0.61 10.35
N GLU A 157 31.12 0.04 11.50
CA GLU A 157 30.40 -1.23 11.64
C GLU A 157 28.95 -1.09 11.17
N GLN A 158 28.26 0.00 11.54
CA GLN A 158 26.91 0.28 11.07
C GLN A 158 26.85 0.47 9.56
N ARG A 159 27.89 1.08 8.99
CA ARG A 159 28.03 1.23 7.53
C ARG A 159 28.25 -0.11 6.84
N GLN A 160 29.02 -1.03 7.44
CA GLN A 160 29.22 -2.38 6.90
C GLN A 160 27.92 -3.18 6.92
N VAL A 161 27.22 -3.24 8.05
CA VAL A 161 25.94 -3.97 8.16
C VAL A 161 24.89 -3.42 7.19
N PHE A 162 24.84 -2.10 7.00
CA PHE A 162 23.95 -1.51 6.00
C PHE A 162 24.33 -1.92 4.58
N ARG A 163 25.63 -1.91 4.24
CA ARG A 163 26.13 -2.35 2.93
C ARG A 163 25.79 -3.82 2.68
N GLU A 164 25.98 -4.67 3.67
CA GLU A 164 25.73 -6.11 3.58
C GLU A 164 24.25 -6.41 3.35
N LYS A 165 23.34 -5.82 4.14
CA LYS A 165 21.89 -5.96 3.95
C LYS A 165 21.41 -5.47 2.58
N VAL A 166 21.99 -4.38 2.07
CA VAL A 166 21.68 -3.86 0.74
C VAL A 166 22.21 -4.78 -0.37
N GLN A 167 23.35 -5.43 -0.17
CA GLN A 167 23.87 -6.41 -1.11
C GLN A 167 23.06 -7.71 -1.10
N GLU A 168 22.67 -8.18 0.07
CA GLU A 168 21.86 -9.39 0.27
C GLU A 168 20.46 -9.25 -0.32
N SER A 169 19.87 -8.05 -0.26
CA SER A 169 18.53 -7.77 -0.80
C SER A 169 18.51 -7.46 -2.31
N ARG A 170 19.63 -7.60 -3.04
CA ARG A 170 19.68 -7.31 -4.48
C ARG A 170 19.20 -8.51 -5.32
N PRO A 171 18.34 -8.30 -6.34
CA PRO A 171 17.93 -9.37 -7.23
C PRO A 171 19.11 -9.89 -8.05
N GLN A 172 19.21 -11.23 -8.16
CA GLN A 172 20.34 -11.98 -8.71
C GLN A 172 20.81 -11.53 -10.12
N ARG A 173 19.92 -10.95 -10.94
CA ARG A 173 20.25 -10.43 -12.27
C ARG A 173 21.27 -9.28 -12.27
N LEU A 174 21.46 -8.59 -11.13
CA LEU A 174 22.49 -7.56 -10.97
C LEU A 174 23.87 -8.14 -10.58
N ASN A 175 23.95 -9.40 -10.15
CA ASN A 175 25.23 -10.03 -9.82
C ASN A 175 26.03 -10.40 -11.08
N ASP A 176 25.36 -10.78 -12.18
CA ASP A 176 26.00 -11.01 -13.47
C ASP A 176 26.66 -9.74 -14.01
N SER A 177 26.12 -8.56 -13.65
CA SER A 177 26.67 -7.25 -14.02
C SER A 177 27.88 -6.83 -13.17
N ASN A 178 28.19 -7.51 -12.07
CA ASN A 178 29.36 -7.20 -11.24
C ASN A 178 30.66 -7.86 -11.74
N HIS A 179 30.59 -8.81 -12.70
CA HIS A 179 31.81 -9.35 -13.30
C HIS A 179 32.57 -8.32 -14.15
N THR A 180 31.89 -7.32 -14.74
CA THR A 180 32.54 -6.24 -15.51
C THR A 180 33.25 -5.21 -14.64
N VAL A 181 32.84 -5.07 -13.37
CA VAL A 181 33.45 -4.14 -12.42
C VAL A 181 34.87 -4.60 -12.05
N ARG A 182 35.15 -5.91 -12.14
CA ARG A 182 36.48 -6.51 -11.93
C ARG A 182 37.32 -6.69 -13.22
N LEU A 183 36.85 -6.24 -14.37
CA LEU A 183 37.63 -6.30 -15.62
C LEU A 183 38.53 -5.07 -15.74
N ASN A 184 39.80 -5.29 -16.11
CA ASN A 184 40.73 -4.20 -16.46
C ASN A 184 40.34 -3.54 -17.80
N ASN A 185 40.98 -2.41 -18.15
CA ASN A 185 40.62 -1.65 -19.36
C ASN A 185 40.71 -2.48 -20.64
N GLU A 186 41.73 -3.34 -20.78
CA GLU A 186 41.88 -4.28 -21.91
C GLU A 186 40.67 -5.21 -22.05
N GLN A 187 40.27 -5.84 -20.94
CA GLN A 187 39.17 -6.79 -20.91
C GLN A 187 37.82 -6.11 -21.18
N ARG A 188 37.66 -4.85 -20.74
CA ARG A 188 36.47 -4.03 -21.05
C ARG A 188 36.40 -3.66 -22.52
N SER A 189 37.52 -3.28 -23.13
CA SER A 189 37.61 -2.98 -24.56
C SER A 189 37.28 -4.21 -25.41
N ALA A 190 37.85 -5.38 -25.07
CA ALA A 190 37.60 -6.64 -25.78
C ALA A 190 36.16 -7.15 -25.62
N VAL A 191 35.48 -6.84 -24.52
CA VAL A 191 34.04 -7.15 -24.34
C VAL A 191 33.17 -6.19 -25.13
N ARG A 192 33.52 -4.90 -25.16
CA ARG A 192 32.82 -3.88 -25.95
C ARG A 192 32.93 -4.15 -27.45
N GLU A 193 34.11 -4.53 -27.92
CA GLU A 193 34.37 -4.88 -29.32
C GLU A 193 33.58 -6.12 -29.75
N ARG A 194 33.60 -7.19 -28.95
CA ARG A 194 32.80 -8.40 -29.21
C ARG A 194 31.28 -8.15 -29.17
N LEU A 195 30.81 -7.23 -28.33
CA LEU A 195 29.40 -6.82 -28.33
C LEU A 195 29.04 -6.01 -29.57
N SER A 196 29.93 -5.11 -30.01
CA SER A 196 29.75 -4.32 -31.24
C SER A 196 29.74 -5.21 -32.48
N GLU A 197 30.63 -6.20 -32.58
CA GLU A 197 30.64 -7.18 -33.68
C GLU A 197 29.39 -8.06 -33.69
N ARG A 198 28.89 -8.46 -32.51
CA ARG A 198 27.65 -9.25 -32.41
C ARG A 198 26.40 -8.43 -32.73
N GLY A 199 26.44 -7.13 -32.48
CA GLY A 199 25.40 -6.17 -32.90
C GLY A 199 25.38 -6.00 -34.42
N ALA A 200 26.54 -5.83 -35.04
CA ALA A 200 26.68 -5.68 -36.49
C ALA A 200 26.17 -6.92 -37.26
N ARG A 201 26.50 -8.13 -36.81
CA ARG A 201 26.03 -9.38 -37.44
C ARG A 201 24.53 -9.65 -37.31
N ARG A 202 23.82 -8.92 -36.44
CA ARG A 202 22.36 -8.99 -36.31
C ARG A 202 21.63 -8.05 -37.28
N GLN A 203 22.35 -7.12 -37.91
CA GLN A 203 21.78 -6.10 -38.80
C GLN A 203 21.92 -6.48 -40.28
N GLU A 204 22.65 -7.57 -40.58
CA GLU A 204 22.85 -8.14 -41.91
C GLU A 204 22.07 -9.45 -42.17
N ARG A 205 21.02 -9.74 -41.38
CA ARG A 205 20.09 -10.85 -41.63
C ARG A 205 18.64 -10.38 -41.68
#